data_AF-A0A1C6G653-F1
#
_entry.id   AF-A0A1C6G653-F1
#
_cell.length_a   1.000
_cell.length_b   1.000
_cell.length_c   1.000
_cell.angle_alpha   90.00
_cell.angle_beta   90.00
_cell.angle_gamma   90.00
#
_symmetry.space_group_name_H-M   'P 1'
#
loop_
_entity.id
_entity.type
_entity.pdbx_description
1 polymer ?
#
loop_
_entity_poly.entity_id
_entity_poly.type
_entity_poly.pdbx_seq_one_letter_code
_entity_poly.pdbx_strand_id
1 'polypeptide(L)' 'MQKYVIALYIRLSIEDYKYDSLSIENQSLVLHEYAASMPEALSAEIMEFIDNGYSGTNFERPQVT' A
#
# COMPACT_ATOMS: atom_id res chain seq x y z
N MET A 1 11.13 -22.69 -7.51
CA MET A 1 11.19 -21.28 -7.07
C MET A 1 9.84 -20.95 -6.46
N GLN A 2 9.80 -20.49 -5.22
CA GLN A 2 8.54 -20.11 -4.58
C GLN A 2 8.14 -18.73 -5.11
N LYS A 3 6.95 -18.63 -5.72
CA LYS A 3 6.44 -17.36 -6.25
C LYS A 3 5.91 -16.55 -5.06
N TYR A 4 6.57 -15.44 -4.73
CA TYR A 4 6.13 -14.54 -3.67
C TYR A 4 5.09 -13.55 -4.20
N VAL A 5 4.23 -13.07 -3.31
CA VAL A 5 3.33 -11.96 -3.57
C VAL A 5 3.66 -10.87 -2.57
N ILE A 6 3.89 -9.66 -3.06
CA ILE A 6 4.10 -8.46 -2.24
C ILE A 6 2.80 -7.67 -2.30
N ALA A 7 2.11 -7.57 -1.16
CA ALA A 7 0.92 -6.76 -1.01
C ALA A 7 1.28 -5.40 -0.42
N LEU A 8 1.08 -4.33 -1.19
CA LEU A 8 1.25 -2.94 -0.77
C LEU A 8 -0.10 -2.41 -0.29
N TYR A 9 -0.21 -2.09 0.99
CA TYR A 9 -1.41 -1.49 1.57
C TYR A 9 -1.17 0.00 1.82
N ILE A 10 -2.00 0.85 1.21
CA ILE A 10 -1.87 2.30 1.27
C ILE A 10 -3.15 2.86 1.86
N ARG A 11 -3.04 3.76 2.82
CA ARG A 11 -4.20 4.38 3.46
C ARG A 11 -4.00 5.88 3.60
N LEU A 12 -5.05 6.63 3.32
CA LEU A 12 -5.14 8.04 3.69
C LEU A 12 -6.33 8.21 4.63
N SER A 13 -6.07 8.69 5.84
CA SER A 13 -7.15 9.08 6.74
C SER A 13 -7.71 10.43 6.33
N ILE A 14 -8.98 10.68 6.60
CA ILE A 14 -9.63 11.98 6.33
C ILE A 14 -8.92 13.11 7.09
N GLU A 15 -8.35 12.81 8.26
CA GLU A 15 -7.62 13.77 9.09
C GLU A 15 -6.26 14.15 8.48
N ASP A 16 -5.64 13.22 7.74
CA ASP A 16 -4.31 13.38 7.16
C ASP A 16 -4.31 14.04 5.77
N TYR A 17 -5.49 14.34 5.21
CA TYR A 17 -5.63 14.99 3.88
C TYR A 17 -4.90 16.34 3.77
N LYS A 18 -4.54 16.97 4.91
CA LYS A 18 -3.86 18.27 4.96
C LYS A 18 -2.36 18.21 4.66
N TYR A 19 -1.77 17.02 4.54
CA TYR A 19 -0.34 16.84 4.35
C TYR A 19 -0.05 16.15 3.01
N ASP A 20 0.41 16.91 2.01
CA ASP A 20 0.71 16.38 0.67
C ASP A 20 1.74 15.24 0.68
N SER A 21 2.68 15.23 1.65
CA SER A 21 3.64 14.14 1.81
C SER A 21 3.00 12.80 2.18
N LEU A 22 1.76 12.81 2.66
CA LEU A 22 0.99 11.62 3.02
C LEU A 22 0.01 11.22 1.91
N SER A 23 0.05 11.85 0.72
CA SER A 23 -0.83 11.47 -0.38
C SER A 23 -0.67 9.99 -0.75
N ILE A 24 -1.73 9.39 -1.30
CA ILE A 24 -1.71 7.99 -1.76
C ILE A 24 -0.59 7.78 -2.78
N GLU A 25 -0.37 8.76 -3.66
CA GLU A 25 0.66 8.73 -4.70
C GLU A 25 2.07 8.70 -4.11
N ASN A 26 2.34 9.53 -3.10
CA ASN A 26 3.64 9.55 -2.43
C ASN A 26 3.89 8.25 -1.67
N GLN A 27 2.87 7.71 -1.00
CA GLN A 27 2.99 6.41 -0.30
C GLN A 27 3.19 5.25 -1.29
N SER A 28 2.47 5.23 -2.42
CA SER A 28 2.64 4.23 -3.47
C SER A 28 4.07 4.26 -4.00
N LEU A 29 4.59 5.44 -4.35
CA LEU A 29 5.96 5.60 -4.85
C LEU A 29 6.99 5.00 -3.89
N VAL A 30 6.95 5.39 -2.62
CA VAL A 30 7.91 4.91 -1.60
C VAL A 30 7.84 3.40 -1.41
N LEU A 31 6.64 2.82 -1.42
CA LEU A 31 6.45 1.38 -1.26
C LEU A 31 6.93 0.59 -2.49
N HIS A 32 6.71 1.09 -3.70
CA HIS A 32 7.26 0.49 -4.92
C HIS A 32 8.78 0.55 -4.98
N GLU A 33 9.37 1.69 -4.61
CA GLU A 33 10.83 1.82 -4.53
C GLU A 33 11.43 0.84 -3.52
N TYR A 34 10.81 0.71 -2.35
CA TYR A 34 11.22 -0.27 -1.35
C TYR A 34 11.05 -1.71 -1.86
N ALA A 35 9.91 -2.04 -2.47
CA ALA A 35 9.67 -3.35 -3.04
C ALA A 35 10.72 -3.71 -4.10
N ALA A 36 11.03 -2.79 -5.02
CA ALA A 36 12.03 -2.98 -6.05
C ALA A 36 13.46 -3.18 -5.51
N SER A 37 13.74 -2.72 -4.29
CA SER A 37 15.03 -2.94 -3.62
C SER A 37 15.23 -4.36 -3.08
N MET A 38 14.15 -5.16 -2.97
CA MET A 38 14.21 -6.52 -2.44
C MET A 38 14.64 -7.52 -3.52
N PRO A 39 15.66 -8.38 -3.27
CA PRO A 39 16.07 -9.42 -4.21
C PRO A 39 14.93 -10.36 -4.64
N GLU A 40 13.98 -10.61 -3.75
CA GLU A 40 12.82 -11.46 -3.95
C GLU A 40 11.79 -10.84 -4.92
N ALA A 41 11.79 -9.51 -5.07
CA ALA A 41 10.84 -8.79 -5.90
C ALA A 41 11.00 -9.07 -7.40
N LEU A 42 12.18 -9.47 -7.86
CA LEU A 42 12.44 -9.86 -9.25
C LEU A 42 11.51 -10.97 -9.77
N SER A 43 10.94 -11.75 -8.86
CA SER A 43 10.02 -12.86 -9.17
C SER A 43 8.68 -12.77 -8.45
N ALA A 44 8.44 -11.68 -7.73
CA ALA A 44 7.23 -11.50 -6.95
C ALA A 44 6.16 -10.76 -7.76
N GLU A 45 4.91 -11.13 -7.55
CA GLU A 45 3.76 -10.36 -8.01
C GLU A 45 3.49 -9.22 -7.02
N ILE A 46 3.33 -7.99 -7.50
CA ILE A 46 3.00 -6.83 -6.67
C ILE A 46 1.51 -6.54 -6.78
N MET A 47 0.82 -6.46 -5.65
CA MET A 47 -0.59 -6.10 -5.54
C MET A 47 -0.75 -4.85 -4.69
N GLU A 48 -1.61 -3.91 -5.10
CA GLU A 48 -1.90 -2.69 -4.34
C GLU A 48 -3.33 -2.70 -3.79
N PHE A 49 -3.48 -2.27 -2.54
CA PHE A 49 -4.74 -2.14 -1.82
C PHE A 49 -4.83 -0.73 -1.23
N ILE A 50 -5.84 0.06 -1.61
CA ILE A 50 -5.95 1.49 -1.30
C ILE A 50 -7.19 1.77 -0.44
N ASP A 51 -6.96 2.18 0.81
CA ASP A 51 -8.00 2.61 1.74
C ASP A 51 -8.03 4.16 1.83
N ASN A 52 -8.87 4.77 1.01
CA ASN A 52 -9.07 6.22 0.99
C ASN A 52 -10.30 6.63 1.83
N GLY A 53 -10.21 6.53 3.16
CA GLY A 53 -11.13 7.23 4.05
C GLY A 53 -11.97 6.42 5.05
N TYR A 54 -11.62 5.18 5.42
CA TYR A 54 -12.29 4.51 6.56
C TYR A 54 -11.58 4.74 7.91
N SER A 55 -12.38 4.85 8.98
CA SER A 55 -11.85 5.00 10.35
C SER A 55 -11.00 3.78 10.72
N GLY A 56 -9.81 4.00 11.27
CA GLY A 56 -8.77 2.98 11.53
C GLY A 56 -9.08 1.94 12.62
N THR A 57 -10.35 1.74 12.99
CA THR A 57 -10.73 0.98 14.19
C THR A 57 -10.93 -0.51 13.97
N ASN A 58 -10.96 -1.00 12.72
CA ASN A 58 -11.15 -2.41 12.39
C ASN A 58 -10.62 -2.79 10.99
N PHE A 59 -10.51 -4.10 10.73
CA PHE A 59 -10.08 -4.68 9.44
C PHE A 59 -11.22 -4.83 8.41
N GLU A 60 -12.45 -4.38 8.72
CA GLU A 60 -13.54 -4.39 7.76
C GLU A 60 -13.31 -3.27 6.73
N ARG A 61 -12.89 -3.66 5.52
CA ARG A 61 -12.49 -2.73 4.46
C ARG A 61 -13.04 -3.14 3.09
N PRO A 62 -13.60 -2.20 2.30
CA PRO A 62 -14.25 -2.51 1.01
C PRO A 62 -13.36 -3.17 -0.05
N GLN A 63 -12.04 -3.05 0.08
CA GLN A 63 -11.05 -3.58 -0.89
C GLN A 63 -10.31 -4.84 -0.40
N VAL A 64 -10.58 -5.36 0.80
CA VAL A 64 -9.91 -6.55 1.36
C VAL A 64 -10.79 -7.81 1.22
N THR A 65 -11.79 -7.80 0.32
CA THR A 65 -12.68 -8.95 0.09
C THR A 65 -12.33 -9.67 -1.20
#